data_AF-A0A1G3LXD2-F1
#
_entry.id   AF-A0A1G3LXD2-F1
#
_cell.length_a   1.000
_cell.length_b   1.000
_cell.length_c   1.000
_cell.angle_alpha   90.00
_cell.angle_beta   90.00
_cell.angle_gamma   90.00
#
_symmetry.space_group_name_H-M   'P 1'
#
loop_
_entity.id
_entity.type
_entity.pdbx_description
1 polymer ?
#
loop_
_entity_poly.entity_id
_entity_poly.type
_entity_poly.pdbx_seq_one_letter_code
_entity_poly.pdbx_strand_id
1 'polypeptide(L)' 'MTDSYLVPTRVECYSGSRADEMPRAVWVDGVRHEVREVVDRWYHGSSDPTAQAAEYFRLRTDGEKLLLIR' A
#
# COMPACT_ATOMS: atom_id res chain seq x y z
N MET A 1 -12.52 9.99 -16.08
CA MET A 1 -11.58 10.16 -14.96
C MET A 1 -10.86 8.84 -14.79
N THR A 2 -9.61 8.76 -15.22
CA THR A 2 -8.82 7.52 -15.15
C THR A 2 -8.05 7.54 -13.84
N ASP A 3 -8.39 6.65 -12.91
CA ASP A 3 -7.62 6.41 -11.69
C ASP A 3 -6.25 5.83 -12.13
N SER A 4 -5.24 6.69 -12.31
CA SER A 4 -3.88 6.26 -12.63
C SER A 4 -3.17 5.89 -11.34
N TYR A 5 -3.08 4.60 -11.04
CA TYR A 5 -2.37 4.10 -9.85
C TYR A 5 -0.86 4.26 -10.00
N LEU A 6 -0.18 4.79 -8.97
CA LEU A 6 1.27 4.86 -8.92
C LEU A 6 1.80 3.77 -7.98
N VAL A 7 2.92 3.15 -8.38
CA VAL A 7 3.63 2.14 -7.57
C VAL A 7 4.73 2.84 -6.78
N PRO A 8 4.72 2.81 -5.44
CA PRO A 8 5.75 3.46 -4.65
C PRO A 8 7.07 2.69 -4.68
N THR A 9 8.19 3.41 -4.54
CA THR A 9 9.52 2.81 -4.41
C THR A 9 9.80 2.31 -2.98
N ARG A 10 9.13 2.89 -1.97
CA ARG A 10 9.29 2.52 -0.57
C ARG A 10 8.02 2.77 0.23
N VAL A 11 7.73 1.86 1.15
CA VAL A 11 6.63 1.98 2.12
C VAL A 11 7.23 2.07 3.53
N GLU A 12 6.74 3.02 4.33
CA GLU A 12 6.97 3.08 5.78
C GLU A 12 5.75 2.48 6.48
N CYS A 13 5.98 1.54 7.40
CA CYS A 13 4.93 0.93 8.21
C CYS A 13 5.12 1.27 9.69
N TYR A 14 4.07 1.15 10.49
CA TYR A 14 4.21 1.14 11.96
C TYR A 14 4.95 -0.13 12.40
N SER A 15 5.93 -0.01 13.29
CA SER A 15 6.61 -1.17 13.88
C SER A 15 5.67 -1.87 14.88
N GLY A 16 4.97 -2.92 14.43
CA GLY A 16 4.04 -3.72 15.22
C GLY A 16 4.11 -5.21 14.89
N SER A 17 3.14 -5.99 15.39
CA SER A 17 2.99 -7.39 14.96
C SER A 17 2.64 -7.43 13.47
N ARG A 18 3.14 -8.42 12.70
CA ARG A 18 2.90 -8.51 11.24
C ARG A 18 1.42 -8.46 10.83
N ALA A 19 0.49 -8.77 11.73
CA ALA A 19 -0.95 -8.74 11.47
C ALA A 19 -1.54 -7.31 11.51
N ASP A 20 -0.91 -6.41 12.27
CA ASP A 20 -1.36 -5.03 12.50
C ASP A 20 -0.49 -3.99 11.78
N GLU A 21 0.46 -4.43 10.94
CA GLU A 21 1.32 -3.53 10.19
C GLU A 21 0.48 -2.76 9.16
N MET A 22 0.36 -1.44 9.36
CA MET A 22 -0.35 -0.55 8.44
C MET A 22 0.63 0.46 7.81
N PRO A 23 0.47 0.77 6.51
CA PRO A 23 1.25 1.80 5.84
C PRO A 23 0.98 3.18 6.46
N ARG A 24 2.04 3.90 6.82
CA ARG A 24 1.96 5.28 7.35
C ARG A 24 2.46 6.34 6.37
N ALA A 25 3.36 5.97 5.47
CA ALA A 25 3.86 6.83 4.43
C ALA A 25 4.41 6.02 3.28
N VAL A 26 4.44 6.62 2.09
CA VAL A 26 4.94 6.00 0.87
C VAL A 26 5.80 7.01 0.11
N TRP A 27 6.80 6.51 -0.59
CA TRP A 27 7.69 7.32 -1.43
C TRP A 27 7.38 7.07 -2.90
N VAL A 28 7.00 8.12 -3.62
CA VAL A 28 6.68 8.10 -5.05
C VAL A 28 7.53 9.16 -5.72
N ASP A 29 8.30 8.78 -6.74
CA ASP A 29 9.21 9.68 -7.48
C ASP A 29 10.15 10.50 -6.57
N GLY A 30 10.63 9.89 -5.49
CA GLY A 30 11.50 10.54 -4.50
C GLY A 30 10.79 11.50 -3.54
N VAL A 31 9.47 11.65 -3.66
CA VAL A 31 8.64 12.48 -2.76
C VAL A 31 7.93 11.59 -1.74
N ARG A 32 8.01 11.97 -0.47
CA ARG A 32 7.31 11.29 0.63
C ARG A 32 5.88 11.80 0.73
N HIS A 33 4.94 10.88 0.80
CA HIS A 33 3.51 11.13 0.99
C HIS A 33 3.03 10.45 2.26
N GLU A 34 2.40 11.21 3.15
CA GLU A 34 1.79 10.66 4.36
C GLU A 34 0.48 9.93 3.99
N VAL A 35 0.29 8.71 4.51
CA VAL A 35 -0.97 7.97 4.35
C VAL A 35 -1.98 8.55 5.31
N ARG A 36 -3.09 9.08 4.77
CA ARG A 36 -4.20 9.63 5.55
C ARG A 36 -5.25 8.58 5.86
N GLU A 37 -5.45 7.65 4.94
CA GLU A 37 -6.48 6.62 5.04
C GLU A 37 -6.11 5.38 4.22
N VAL A 38 -6.38 4.21 4.75
CA VAL A 38 -6.40 2.95 4.00
C VAL A 38 -7.83 2.77 3.50
N VAL A 39 -8.04 3.02 2.21
CA VAL A 39 -9.36 2.97 1.56
C VAL A 39 -9.83 1.53 1.39
N ASP A 40 -8.89 0.62 1.11
CA ASP A 40 -9.17 -0.81 0.92
C ASP A 40 -7.93 -1.66 1.22
N ARG A 41 -8.14 -2.90 1.64
CA ARG A 41 -7.12 -3.92 1.90
C ARG A 41 -7.62 -5.27 1.39
N TRP A 42 -6.83 -5.92 0.54
CA TRP A 42 -7.15 -7.28 0.11
C TRP A 42 -5.93 -8.18 0.12
N TYR A 43 -6.16 -9.42 0.53
CA TYR A 43 -5.18 -10.49 0.52
C TYR A 43 -5.38 -11.33 -0.74
N HIS A 44 -4.35 -11.41 -1.57
CA HIS A 44 -4.29 -12.40 -2.64
C HIS A 44 -3.59 -13.65 -2.11
N GLY A 45 -4.38 -14.53 -1.53
CA GLY A 45 -3.98 -15.88 -1.18
C GLY A 45 -4.11 -16.78 -2.39
N SER A 46 -3.01 -17.37 -2.85
CA SER A 46 -3.08 -18.45 -3.82
C SER A 46 -3.23 -19.79 -3.12
N SER A 47 -4.06 -20.67 -3.68
CA SER A 47 -4.09 -22.09 -3.31
C SER A 47 -2.88 -22.86 -3.85
N ASP A 48 -2.10 -22.24 -4.74
CA ASP A 48 -0.83 -22.77 -5.23
C ASP A 48 0.29 -22.45 -4.22
N PRO A 49 0.91 -23.48 -3.60
CA PRO A 49 1.99 -23.29 -2.63
C PRO A 49 3.27 -22.67 -3.22
N THR A 50 3.37 -22.57 -4.55
CA THR A 50 4.49 -21.90 -5.24
C THR A 50 4.23 -20.41 -5.49
N ALA A 51 2.98 -19.96 -5.39
CA ALA A 51 2.60 -18.57 -5.58
C ALA A 51 2.77 -17.80 -4.26
N GLN A 52 3.51 -16.69 -4.33
CA GLN A 52 3.76 -15.86 -3.16
C GLN A 52 2.50 -15.09 -2.81
N ALA A 53 1.95 -15.37 -1.62
CA ALA A 53 0.89 -14.57 -1.04
C ALA A 53 1.25 -13.08 -1.06
N ALA A 54 0.27 -12.24 -1.40
CA ALA A 54 0.45 -10.80 -1.51
C ALA A 54 -0.67 -10.08 -0.77
N GLU A 55 -0.30 -9.04 -0.02
CA GLU A 55 -1.27 -8.09 0.52
C GLU A 55 -1.25 -6.85 -0.36
N TYR A 56 -2.43 -6.28 -0.58
CA TYR A 56 -2.58 -5.08 -1.36
C TYR A 56 -3.35 -4.05 -0.56
N PHE A 57 -2.94 -2.79 -0.67
CA PHE A 57 -3.59 -1.68 -0.01
C PHE A 57 -3.89 -0.57 -1.02
N ARG A 58 -5.13 -0.08 -1.01
CA ARG A 58 -5.50 1.18 -1.64
C ARG A 58 -5.41 2.28 -0.60
N LEU A 59 -4.56 3.27 -0.84
CA LEU A 59 -4.24 4.32 0.11
C LEU A 59 -4.66 5.68 -0.42
N ARG A 60 -5.17 6.55 0.46
CA ARG A 60 -5.31 7.97 0.21
C ARG A 60 -4.20 8.71 0.94
N THR A 61 -3.45 9.54 0.23
CA THR A 61 -2.37 10.34 0.81
C THR A 61 -2.76 11.80 1.05
N ASP A 62 -1.89 12.54 1.72
CA ASP A 62 -1.97 13.98 1.95
C ASP A 62 -2.20 14.84 0.70
N GLY A 63 -1.74 14.40 -0.47
CA GLY A 63 -1.94 15.07 -1.75
C GLY A 63 -3.16 14.60 -2.54
N GLU A 64 -4.14 13.94 -1.90
CA GLU A 64 -5.33 13.32 -2.51
C GLU A 64 -5.03 12.26 -3.58
N LYS A 65 -3.79 11.73 -3.62
CA LYS A 65 -3.41 10.67 -4.54
C LYS A 65 -3.87 9.32 -4.02
N LEU A 66 -4.49 8.53 -4.90
CA LEU A 66 -4.80 7.13 -4.65
C LEU A 66 -3.65 6.24 -5.13
N LEU A 67 -3.13 5.43 -4.21
CA LEU A 67 -1.97 4.57 -4.46
C LEU A 67 -2.32 3.12 -4.18
N LEU A 68 -1.87 2.24 -5.05
CA LEU A 68 -1.94 0.79 -4.86
C LEU A 68 -0.56 0.27 -4.52
N ILE A 69 -0.43 -0.38 -3.37
CA ILE A 69 0.84 -0.90 -2.88
C ILE A 69 0.73 -2.39 -2.58
N ARG A 70 1.84 -3.13 -2.72
CA ARG A 70 1.99 -4.55 -2.36
C ARG A 70 2.99 -4.69 -1.23
#